data_AF-A0A2R3JUV0-F1
#
_entry.id   AF-A0A2R3JUV0-F1
#
_cell.length_a   1.000
_cell.length_b   1.000
_cell.length_c   1.000
_cell.angle_alpha   90.00
_cell.angle_beta   90.00
_cell.angle_gamma   90.00
#
_symmetry.space_group_name_H-M   'P 1'
#
loop_
_entity.id
_entity.type
_entity.pdbx_description
1 polymer ?
#
loop_
_entity_poly.entity_id
_entity_poly.type
_entity_poly.pdbx_seq_one_letter_code
_entity_poly.pdbx_strand_id
1 'polypeptide(L)'
;MRILGEKVRQFRKRKGMSQKELAEGICTQATISLIEKKSKIPSMKIMMKICNRLGIRLSEVIIENDDQLYRTFKKINLLIRQDNLEAANTTFTKIRPKQLRSITDKKQYYYYEGYLQLMLGDNADEAIFNFGMLLNQFVKSSHDMFAILATLGTGLAYERKQSYDKAEIFVKQAVATLDNMDAEALPIGDDDYLQNEILIYASAAQLYAKINFPEAALELIDLALKKAQDSQSLYLLDRLYAQKAANEVVLNDIQAAHDHYYVAYALSLVTHNATLTQKITEEMANYHIAPLQVAKEA
;
A
#
# COMPACT_ATOMS: atom_id res chain seq x y z
N MET A 1 20.19 0.11 -6.04
CA MET A 1 20.33 -0.15 -4.60
C MET A 1 21.68 -0.79 -4.33
N ARG A 2 22.30 -0.46 -3.19
CA ARG A 2 23.51 -1.07 -2.67
C ARG A 2 23.27 -1.45 -1.21
N ILE A 3 23.59 -2.67 -0.82
CA ILE A 3 23.61 -3.01 0.61
C ILE A 3 24.93 -2.55 1.25
N LEU A 4 24.84 -2.08 2.48
CA LEU A 4 25.96 -1.82 3.37
C LEU A 4 26.29 -3.11 4.13
N GLY A 5 27.02 -4.02 3.49
CA GLY A 5 27.42 -5.30 4.11
C GLY A 5 28.09 -5.14 5.47
N GLU A 6 28.92 -4.10 5.63
CA GLU A 6 29.56 -3.77 6.92
C GLU A 6 28.56 -3.37 8.01
N LYS A 7 27.46 -2.66 7.68
CA LYS A 7 26.42 -2.36 8.67
C LYS A 7 25.68 -3.63 9.11
N VAL A 8 25.35 -4.53 8.19
CA VAL A 8 24.75 -5.84 8.53
C VAL A 8 25.65 -6.59 9.52
N ARG A 9 26.96 -6.62 9.25
CA ARG A 9 27.96 -7.21 10.13
C ARG A 9 28.00 -6.55 11.51
N GLN A 10 27.93 -5.22 11.56
CA GLN A 10 27.91 -4.46 12.82
C GLN A 10 26.67 -4.80 13.65
N PHE A 11 25.47 -4.79 13.05
CA PHE A 11 24.23 -5.16 13.75
C PHE A 11 24.25 -6.60 14.25
N ARG A 12 24.69 -7.55 13.42
CA ARG A 12 24.85 -8.95 13.84
C ARG A 12 25.76 -9.09 15.04
N LYS A 13 26.93 -8.44 15.01
CA LYS A 13 27.90 -8.47 16.12
C LYS A 13 27.36 -7.81 17.38
N ARG A 14 26.61 -6.70 17.26
CA ARG A 14 25.93 -6.05 18.41
C ARG A 14 24.93 -6.97 19.08
N LYS A 15 24.28 -7.86 18.33
CA LYS A 15 23.42 -8.94 18.85
C LYS A 15 24.16 -10.20 19.32
N GLY A 16 25.49 -10.25 19.23
CA GLY A 16 26.28 -11.42 19.63
C GLY A 16 26.13 -12.66 18.75
N MET A 17 25.50 -12.55 17.58
CA MET A 17 25.22 -13.69 16.70
C MET A 17 26.42 -14.04 15.82
N SER A 18 26.65 -15.33 15.56
CA SER A 18 27.48 -15.84 14.48
C SER A 18 26.78 -15.72 13.11
N GLN A 19 27.54 -15.83 12.02
CA GLN A 19 26.94 -15.84 10.67
C GLN A 19 26.05 -17.07 10.45
N LYS A 20 26.32 -18.19 11.14
CA LYS A 20 25.52 -19.42 11.06
C LYS A 20 24.16 -19.23 11.73
N GLU A 21 24.14 -18.66 12.93
CA GLU A 21 22.90 -18.35 13.66
C GLU A 21 22.05 -17.32 12.93
N LEU A 22 22.67 -16.29 12.33
CA LEU A 22 21.92 -15.36 11.49
C LEU A 22 21.30 -16.06 10.27
N ALA A 23 22.01 -17.01 9.67
CA ALA A 23 21.55 -17.71 8.47
C ALA A 23 20.47 -18.76 8.72
N GLU A 24 20.35 -19.29 9.95
CA GLU A 24 19.56 -20.46 10.28
C GLU A 24 18.08 -20.34 9.88
N GLY A 25 17.58 -21.27 9.06
CA GLY A 25 16.19 -21.22 8.55
C GLY A 25 15.90 -20.06 7.57
N ILE A 26 16.91 -19.27 7.16
CA ILE A 26 16.77 -18.16 6.21
C ILE A 26 17.56 -18.43 4.93
N CYS A 27 18.86 -18.68 5.05
CA CYS A 27 19.77 -18.90 3.93
C CYS A 27 21.01 -19.69 4.36
N THR A 28 22.04 -19.76 3.50
CA THR A 28 23.32 -20.37 3.89
C THR A 28 24.21 -19.37 4.63
N GLN A 29 25.10 -19.86 5.50
CA GLN A 29 26.14 -19.03 6.13
C GLN A 29 27.04 -18.35 5.08
N ALA A 30 27.30 -19.04 3.96
CA ALA A 30 28.04 -18.47 2.83
C ALA A 30 27.32 -17.24 2.23
N THR A 31 25.99 -17.27 2.14
CA THR A 31 25.17 -16.12 1.72
C THR A 31 25.36 -14.93 2.65
N ILE A 32 25.30 -15.14 3.98
CA ILE A 32 25.58 -14.07 4.96
C ILE A 32 27.00 -13.51 4.78
N SER A 33 28.01 -14.38 4.59
CA SER A 33 29.37 -13.93 4.35
C SER A 33 29.49 -13.12 3.05
N LEU A 34 28.77 -13.47 1.98
CA LEU A 34 28.75 -12.71 0.73
C LEU A 34 28.07 -11.34 0.90
N ILE A 35 26.99 -11.29 1.68
CA ILE A 35 26.32 -10.04 2.03
C ILE A 35 27.28 -9.12 2.79
N GLU A 36 27.89 -9.62 3.86
CA GLU A 36 28.77 -8.82 4.73
C GLU A 36 30.04 -8.34 4.01
N LYS A 37 30.68 -9.20 3.20
CA LYS A 37 31.98 -8.90 2.59
C LYS A 37 31.91 -8.28 1.20
N LYS A 38 30.99 -8.75 0.36
CA LYS A 38 30.91 -8.35 -1.05
C LYS A 38 29.75 -7.40 -1.33
N SER A 39 28.99 -7.02 -0.31
CA SER A 39 27.75 -6.25 -0.46
C SER A 39 26.84 -6.85 -1.54
N LYS A 40 26.80 -8.18 -1.64
CA LYS A 40 25.94 -8.88 -2.58
C LYS A 40 24.51 -8.81 -2.04
N ILE A 41 23.62 -8.19 -2.79
CA ILE A 41 22.20 -8.11 -2.45
C ILE A 41 21.57 -9.49 -2.72
N PRO A 42 21.01 -10.19 -1.71
CA PRO A 42 20.26 -11.42 -1.90
C PRO A 42 18.86 -11.11 -2.47
N SER A 43 17.97 -12.10 -2.57
CA SER A 43 16.56 -11.78 -2.85
C SER A 43 15.97 -10.91 -1.74
N MET A 44 14.98 -10.08 -2.06
CA MET A 44 14.30 -9.25 -1.06
C MET A 44 13.77 -10.10 0.10
N LYS A 45 13.13 -11.24 -0.20
CA LYS A 45 12.67 -12.20 0.82
C LYS A 45 13.76 -12.59 1.84
N ILE A 46 14.98 -12.92 1.37
CA ILE A 46 16.10 -13.25 2.27
C ILE A 46 16.53 -12.01 3.06
N MET A 47 16.62 -10.84 2.41
CA MET A 47 16.99 -9.60 3.08
C MET A 47 16.01 -9.26 4.21
N MET A 48 14.72 -9.44 3.98
CA MET A 48 13.69 -9.11 4.97
C MET A 48 13.80 -9.98 6.20
N LYS A 49 13.91 -11.30 6.01
CA LYS A 49 14.12 -12.23 7.14
C LYS A 49 15.39 -11.90 7.94
N ILE A 50 16.47 -11.48 7.27
CA ILE A 50 17.70 -11.05 7.92
C ILE A 50 17.46 -9.77 8.75
N CYS A 51 16.83 -8.74 8.18
CA CYS A 51 16.55 -7.48 8.88
C CYS A 51 15.65 -7.72 10.10
N ASN A 52 14.61 -8.54 9.95
CA ASN A 52 13.70 -8.90 11.02
C ASN A 52 14.43 -9.60 12.18
N ARG A 53 15.30 -10.57 11.87
CA ARG A 53 16.13 -11.23 12.90
C ARG A 53 17.10 -10.27 13.58
N LEU A 54 17.66 -9.33 12.82
CA LEU A 54 18.53 -8.29 13.36
C LEU A 54 17.76 -7.19 14.10
N GLY A 55 16.44 -7.12 13.98
CA GLY A 55 15.61 -6.08 14.60
C GLY A 55 15.92 -4.69 14.07
N ILE A 56 16.20 -4.58 12.77
CA ILE A 56 16.56 -3.33 12.09
C ILE A 56 15.65 -3.10 10.90
N ARG A 57 15.49 -1.83 10.50
CA ARG A 57 14.77 -1.47 9.28
C ARG A 57 15.65 -1.71 8.05
N LEU A 58 15.01 -2.06 6.93
CA LEU A 58 15.71 -2.28 5.65
C LEU A 58 16.52 -1.04 5.22
N SER A 59 15.96 0.15 5.46
CA SER A 59 16.57 1.45 5.16
C SER A 59 17.88 1.73 5.93
N GLU A 60 18.12 1.01 7.03
CA GLU A 60 19.35 1.17 7.80
C GLU A 60 20.56 0.53 7.10
N VAL A 61 20.32 -0.53 6.31
CA VAL A 61 21.36 -1.36 5.68
C VAL A 61 21.34 -1.32 4.16
N ILE A 62 20.27 -0.85 3.53
CA ILE A 62 20.23 -0.60 2.09
C ILE A 62 20.33 0.91 1.85
N ILE A 63 21.35 1.30 1.09
CA ILE A 63 21.39 2.61 0.46
C ILE A 63 20.81 2.46 -0.94
N GLU A 64 19.78 3.24 -1.24
CA GLU A 64 19.38 3.46 -2.62
C GLU A 64 20.49 4.26 -3.29
N ASN A 65 21.08 3.71 -4.36
CA ASN A 65 21.96 4.51 -5.18
C ASN A 65 21.16 5.74 -5.56
N ASP A 66 21.80 6.90 -5.39
CA ASP A 66 21.20 8.22 -5.51
C ASP A 66 20.85 8.56 -6.96
N ASP A 67 20.01 7.72 -7.57
CA ASP A 67 19.54 7.87 -8.93
C ASP A 67 18.39 8.88 -8.91
N GLN A 68 18.55 9.93 -9.70
CA GLN A 68 17.54 10.98 -9.87
C GLN A 68 16.18 10.37 -10.23
N LEU A 69 16.16 9.28 -11.02
CA LEU A 69 14.93 8.61 -11.40
C LEU A 69 14.23 7.98 -10.19
N TYR A 70 15.00 7.36 -9.30
CA TYR A 70 14.48 6.75 -8.08
C TYR A 70 13.82 7.79 -7.16
N ARG A 71 14.50 8.92 -6.92
CA ARG A 71 13.93 10.06 -6.17
C ARG A 71 12.65 10.59 -6.81
N THR A 72 12.60 10.59 -8.14
CA THR A 72 11.43 11.03 -8.90
C THR A 72 10.25 10.09 -8.65
N PHE A 73 10.44 8.77 -8.69
CA PHE A 73 9.39 7.81 -8.35
C PHE A 73 8.92 7.91 -6.89
N LYS A 74 9.84 8.08 -5.93
CA LYS A 74 9.47 8.33 -4.53
C LYS A 74 8.60 9.59 -4.38
N LYS A 75 8.96 10.67 -5.08
CA LYS A 75 8.18 11.90 -5.09
C LYS A 75 6.78 11.68 -5.69
N ILE A 76 6.68 10.95 -6.80
CA ILE A 76 5.39 10.62 -7.43
C ILE A 76 4.52 9.82 -6.47
N ASN A 77 5.09 8.81 -5.81
CA ASN A 77 4.36 8.02 -4.82
C ASN A 77 3.83 8.87 -3.67
N LEU A 78 4.68 9.73 -3.09
CA LEU A 78 4.26 10.63 -2.01
C LEU A 78 3.12 11.55 -2.44
N LEU A 79 3.20 12.14 -3.64
CA LEU A 79 2.15 13.01 -4.17
C LEU A 79 0.84 12.25 -4.39
N ILE A 80 0.90 11.01 -4.90
CA ILE A 80 -0.29 10.14 -5.03
C ILE A 80 -0.89 9.84 -3.66
N ARG A 81 -0.08 9.52 -2.64
CA ARG A 81 -0.57 9.24 -1.28
C ARG A 81 -1.21 10.46 -0.61
N GLN A 82 -0.82 11.66 -1.02
CA GLN A 82 -1.39 12.94 -0.59
C GLN A 82 -2.55 13.40 -1.48
N ASP A 83 -3.04 12.54 -2.38
CA ASP A 83 -4.10 12.84 -3.36
C ASP A 83 -3.80 14.02 -4.30
N ASN A 84 -2.52 14.41 -4.41
CA ASN A 84 -2.07 15.48 -5.30
C ASN A 84 -1.71 14.91 -6.67
N LEU A 85 -2.74 14.40 -7.35
CA LEU A 85 -2.62 13.67 -8.62
C LEU A 85 -2.05 14.54 -9.75
N GLU A 86 -2.43 15.81 -9.83
CA GLU A 86 -1.94 16.74 -10.86
C GLU A 86 -0.43 17.01 -10.74
N ALA A 87 0.06 17.23 -9.51
CA ALA A 87 1.49 17.39 -9.27
C ALA A 87 2.25 16.07 -9.52
N ALA A 88 1.64 14.93 -9.19
CA ALA A 88 2.19 13.63 -9.49
C ALA A 88 2.34 13.44 -11.01
N ASN A 89 1.31 13.77 -11.79
CA ASN A 89 1.32 13.70 -13.26
C ASN A 89 2.35 14.67 -13.88
N THR A 90 2.41 15.90 -13.39
CA THR A 90 3.43 16.88 -13.80
C THR A 90 4.85 16.39 -13.52
N THR A 91 5.03 15.61 -12.44
CA THR A 91 6.32 15.00 -12.12
C THR A 91 6.60 13.79 -13.00
N PHE A 92 5.59 12.94 -13.24
CA PHE A 92 5.67 11.72 -14.04
C PHE A 92 6.02 12.01 -15.50
N THR A 93 5.38 12.99 -16.14
CA THR A 93 5.61 13.37 -17.54
C THR A 93 7.04 13.83 -17.87
N LYS A 94 7.86 14.11 -16.85
CA LYS A 94 9.29 14.43 -17.01
C LYS A 94 10.16 13.19 -17.23
N ILE A 95 9.66 12.01 -16.86
CA ILE A 95 10.35 10.73 -17.03
C ILE A 95 10.28 10.32 -18.49
N ARG A 96 11.44 10.06 -19.10
CA ARG A 96 11.51 9.59 -20.49
C ARG A 96 11.78 8.08 -20.50
N PRO A 97 11.14 7.27 -21.37
CA PRO A 97 11.36 5.82 -21.42
C PRO A 97 12.83 5.39 -21.55
N LYS A 98 13.66 6.20 -22.23
CA LYS A 98 15.11 5.98 -22.36
C LYS A 98 15.90 6.05 -21.03
N GLN A 99 15.31 6.61 -19.98
CA GLN A 99 15.92 6.68 -18.65
C GLN A 99 15.70 5.39 -17.84
N LEU A 100 14.77 4.53 -18.24
CA LEU A 100 14.43 3.29 -17.55
C LEU A 100 15.54 2.26 -17.79
N ARG A 101 16.33 1.96 -16.75
CA ARG A 101 17.50 1.08 -16.84
C ARG A 101 17.21 -0.31 -16.31
N SER A 102 16.43 -0.38 -15.23
CA SER A 102 16.15 -1.62 -14.52
C SER A 102 14.75 -2.15 -14.80
N ILE A 103 14.52 -3.43 -14.50
CA ILE A 103 13.17 -4.02 -14.51
C ILE A 103 12.27 -3.31 -13.49
N THR A 104 12.82 -2.90 -12.34
CA THR A 104 12.10 -2.15 -11.31
C THR A 104 11.64 -0.78 -11.83
N ASP A 105 12.50 -0.06 -12.54
CA ASP A 105 12.15 1.25 -13.11
C ASP A 105 10.97 1.10 -14.08
N LYS A 106 10.98 0.04 -14.90
CA LYS A 106 9.89 -0.26 -15.85
C LYS A 106 8.59 -0.57 -15.13
N LYS A 107 8.62 -1.40 -14.07
CA LYS A 107 7.43 -1.68 -13.24
C LYS A 107 6.87 -0.39 -12.64
N GLN A 108 7.71 0.43 -12.01
CA GLN A 108 7.28 1.71 -11.44
C GLN A 108 6.68 2.61 -12.52
N TYR A 109 7.35 2.74 -13.67
CA TYR A 109 6.88 3.57 -14.78
C TYR A 109 5.48 3.15 -15.24
N TYR A 110 5.29 1.89 -15.63
CA TYR A 110 4.00 1.41 -16.15
C TYR A 110 2.90 1.40 -15.08
N TYR A 111 3.24 1.16 -13.82
CA TYR A 111 2.29 1.29 -12.72
C TYR A 111 1.78 2.72 -12.58
N TYR A 112 2.69 3.70 -12.47
CA TYR A 112 2.29 5.10 -12.29
C TYR A 112 1.60 5.67 -13.54
N GLU A 113 2.01 5.26 -14.74
CA GLU A 113 1.34 5.63 -15.99
C GLU A 113 -0.12 5.18 -15.98
N GLY A 114 -0.37 3.88 -15.73
CA GLY A 114 -1.72 3.34 -15.68
C GLY A 114 -2.55 3.91 -14.55
N TYR A 115 -1.96 4.09 -13.36
CA TYR A 115 -2.65 4.68 -12.22
C TYR A 115 -3.08 6.13 -12.49
N LEU A 116 -2.19 6.97 -13.03
CA LEU A 116 -2.51 8.37 -13.32
C LEU A 116 -3.51 8.50 -14.46
N GLN A 117 -3.43 7.64 -15.49
CA GLN A 117 -4.44 7.58 -16.56
C GLN A 117 -5.83 7.21 -16.04
N LEU A 118 -5.90 6.24 -15.12
CA LEU A 118 -7.16 5.84 -14.50
C LEU A 118 -7.74 6.95 -13.62
N MET A 119 -6.90 7.61 -12.81
CA MET A 119 -7.36 8.54 -11.79
C MET A 119 -7.63 9.95 -12.32
N LEU A 120 -6.86 10.44 -13.31
CA LEU A 120 -7.04 11.78 -13.88
C LEU A 120 -7.73 11.76 -15.25
N GLY A 121 -7.42 10.78 -16.09
CA GLY A 121 -7.86 10.77 -17.48
C GLY A 121 -9.19 10.05 -17.72
N ASP A 122 -9.68 9.30 -16.73
CA ASP A 122 -10.77 8.31 -16.88
C ASP A 122 -10.52 7.32 -18.04
N ASN A 123 -9.25 7.12 -18.38
CA ASN A 123 -8.79 6.34 -19.51
C ASN A 123 -8.54 4.89 -19.05
N ALA A 124 -9.61 4.18 -18.76
CA ALA A 124 -9.56 2.84 -18.20
C ALA A 124 -8.88 1.81 -19.13
N ASP A 125 -9.03 1.95 -20.45
CA ASP A 125 -8.42 1.03 -21.40
C ASP A 125 -6.89 1.17 -21.46
N GLU A 126 -6.39 2.40 -21.46
CA GLU A 126 -4.96 2.71 -21.38
C GLU A 126 -4.37 2.26 -20.05
N ALA A 127 -5.11 2.43 -18.94
CA ALA A 127 -4.71 1.93 -17.65
C ALA A 127 -4.56 0.40 -17.65
N ILE A 128 -5.56 -0.33 -18.17
CA ILE A 128 -5.51 -1.80 -18.32
C ILE A 128 -4.32 -2.21 -19.19
N PHE A 129 -4.06 -1.51 -20.30
CA PHE A 129 -2.90 -1.78 -21.14
C PHE A 129 -1.60 -1.66 -20.36
N ASN A 130 -1.40 -0.57 -19.61
CA ASN A 130 -0.17 -0.33 -18.85
C ASN A 130 0.01 -1.31 -17.68
N PHE A 131 -1.06 -1.64 -16.96
CA PHE A 131 -1.01 -2.71 -15.95
C PHE A 131 -0.71 -4.08 -16.58
N GLY A 132 -1.31 -4.39 -17.72
CA GLY A 132 -1.02 -5.61 -18.49
C GLY A 132 0.43 -5.67 -18.97
N MET A 133 1.00 -4.55 -19.43
CA MET A 133 2.41 -4.44 -19.78
C MET A 133 3.31 -4.73 -18.57
N LEU A 134 2.97 -4.18 -17.40
CA LEU A 134 3.68 -4.46 -16.15
C LEU A 134 3.70 -5.96 -15.84
N LEU A 135 2.50 -6.54 -15.78
CA LEU A 135 2.27 -7.92 -15.35
C LEU A 135 2.92 -8.93 -16.29
N ASN A 136 2.80 -8.73 -17.61
CA ASN A 136 3.23 -9.73 -18.58
C ASN A 136 4.72 -9.65 -18.95
N GLN A 137 5.32 -8.45 -18.93
CA GLN A 137 6.70 -8.27 -19.42
C GLN A 137 7.75 -8.25 -18.31
N PHE A 138 7.38 -7.81 -17.10
CA PHE A 138 8.37 -7.47 -16.07
C PHE A 138 8.24 -8.28 -14.78
N VAL A 139 7.07 -8.82 -14.49
CA VAL A 139 6.86 -9.66 -13.31
C VAL A 139 7.38 -11.08 -13.58
N LYS A 140 8.25 -11.56 -12.69
CA LYS A 140 8.86 -12.90 -12.77
C LYS A 140 8.63 -13.74 -11.50
N SER A 141 8.05 -13.15 -10.46
CA SER A 141 7.85 -13.79 -9.16
C SER A 141 6.48 -13.43 -8.61
N SER A 142 5.86 -14.37 -7.90
CA SER A 142 4.56 -14.20 -7.25
C SER A 142 4.54 -13.22 -6.07
N HIS A 143 5.71 -12.77 -5.59
CA HIS A 143 5.84 -11.91 -4.39
C HIS A 143 6.26 -10.47 -4.76
N ASP A 144 5.59 -9.86 -5.75
CA ASP A 144 5.92 -8.52 -6.24
C ASP A 144 4.80 -7.53 -5.93
N MET A 145 5.10 -6.52 -5.11
CA MET A 145 4.11 -5.52 -4.71
C MET A 145 3.53 -4.75 -5.90
N PHE A 146 4.34 -4.44 -6.93
CA PHE A 146 3.82 -3.78 -8.13
C PHE A 146 2.92 -4.69 -8.96
N ALA A 147 3.11 -6.01 -8.89
CA ALA A 147 2.18 -6.94 -9.52
C ALA A 147 0.82 -6.94 -8.81
N ILE A 148 0.80 -6.92 -7.47
CA ILE A 148 -0.43 -6.84 -6.69
C ILE A 148 -1.16 -5.52 -6.98
N LEU A 149 -0.43 -4.40 -6.92
CA LEU A 149 -1.00 -3.08 -7.20
C LEU A 149 -1.50 -2.93 -8.64
N ALA A 150 -0.81 -3.49 -9.63
CA ALA A 150 -1.28 -3.49 -11.02
C ALA A 150 -2.51 -4.41 -11.22
N THR A 151 -2.58 -5.52 -10.51
CA THR A 151 -3.75 -6.42 -10.51
C THR A 151 -4.95 -5.68 -9.91
N LEU A 152 -4.77 -5.03 -8.75
CA LEU A 152 -5.78 -4.17 -8.14
C LEU A 152 -6.21 -3.05 -9.10
N GLY A 153 -5.27 -2.32 -9.68
CA GLY A 153 -5.53 -1.24 -10.63
C GLY A 153 -6.30 -1.71 -11.87
N THR A 154 -6.07 -2.94 -12.34
CA THR A 154 -6.86 -3.56 -13.41
C THR A 154 -8.31 -3.79 -12.97
N GLY A 155 -8.52 -4.26 -11.74
CA GLY A 155 -9.86 -4.40 -11.16
C GLY A 155 -10.60 -3.06 -11.07
N LEU A 156 -9.92 -2.02 -10.56
CA LEU A 156 -10.47 -0.65 -10.49
C LEU A 156 -10.77 -0.06 -11.87
N ALA A 157 -9.95 -0.36 -12.89
CA ALA A 157 -10.25 0.04 -14.26
C ALA A 157 -11.51 -0.65 -14.82
N TYR A 158 -11.71 -1.94 -14.53
CA TYR A 158 -12.97 -2.61 -14.89
C TYR A 158 -14.17 -2.08 -14.12
N GLU A 159 -13.99 -1.67 -12.86
CA GLU A 159 -15.02 -0.98 -12.08
C GLU A 159 -15.43 0.35 -12.74
N ARG A 160 -14.47 1.16 -13.20
CA ARG A 160 -14.77 2.39 -13.97
C ARG A 160 -15.57 2.10 -15.24
N LYS A 161 -15.28 0.97 -15.89
CA LYS A 161 -16.04 0.44 -17.03
C LYS A 161 -17.35 -0.26 -16.65
N GLN A 162 -17.77 -0.20 -15.38
CA GLN A 162 -18.97 -0.84 -14.83
C GLN A 162 -19.04 -2.36 -15.06
N SER A 163 -17.89 -2.99 -15.34
CA SER A 163 -17.76 -4.43 -15.55
C SER A 163 -17.45 -5.11 -14.21
N TYR A 164 -18.41 -5.07 -13.29
CA TYR A 164 -18.22 -5.48 -11.89
C TYR A 164 -17.78 -6.93 -11.73
N ASP A 165 -18.31 -7.86 -12.55
CA ASP A 165 -17.88 -9.27 -12.54
C ASP A 165 -16.37 -9.42 -12.80
N LYS A 166 -15.82 -8.60 -13.70
CA LYS A 166 -14.38 -8.59 -13.99
C LYS A 166 -13.60 -7.88 -12.90
N ALA A 167 -14.13 -6.76 -12.41
CA ALA A 167 -13.51 -6.00 -11.33
C ALA A 167 -13.28 -6.90 -10.10
N GLU A 168 -14.30 -7.66 -9.70
CA GLU A 168 -14.25 -8.56 -8.56
C GLU A 168 -13.15 -9.62 -8.71
N ILE A 169 -13.03 -10.25 -9.89
CA ILE A 169 -12.01 -11.27 -10.15
C ILE A 169 -10.60 -10.72 -9.87
N PHE A 170 -10.28 -9.55 -10.42
CA PHE A 170 -8.96 -8.95 -10.25
C PHE A 170 -8.71 -8.44 -8.83
N VAL A 171 -9.71 -7.82 -8.19
CA VAL A 171 -9.59 -7.37 -6.80
C VAL A 171 -9.38 -8.57 -5.86
N LYS A 172 -10.16 -9.64 -6.02
CA LYS A 172 -10.00 -10.88 -5.26
C LYS A 172 -8.62 -11.50 -5.47
N GLN A 173 -8.12 -11.50 -6.70
CA GLN A 173 -6.77 -11.98 -7.00
C GLN A 173 -5.69 -11.14 -6.31
N ALA A 174 -5.84 -9.81 -6.29
CA ALA A 174 -4.90 -8.91 -5.61
C ALA A 174 -4.86 -9.18 -4.10
N VAL A 175 -6.02 -9.27 -3.44
CA VAL A 175 -6.13 -9.58 -2.01
C VAL A 175 -5.55 -10.96 -1.69
N ALA A 176 -5.95 -12.00 -2.44
CA ALA A 176 -5.43 -13.35 -2.22
C ALA A 176 -3.91 -13.44 -2.44
N THR A 177 -3.35 -12.69 -3.39
CA THR A 177 -1.90 -12.66 -3.60
C THR A 177 -1.19 -11.96 -2.44
N LEU A 178 -1.80 -10.91 -1.87
CA LEU A 178 -1.29 -10.22 -0.70
C LEU A 178 -1.30 -11.11 0.55
N ASP A 179 -2.42 -11.78 0.82
CA ASP A 179 -2.58 -12.65 2.00
C ASP A 179 -1.61 -13.84 1.99
N ASN A 180 -1.29 -14.35 0.79
CA ASN A 180 -0.33 -15.43 0.60
C ASN A 180 1.13 -14.96 0.59
N MET A 181 1.41 -13.65 0.75
CA MET A 181 2.78 -13.19 0.96
C MET A 181 3.25 -13.62 2.35
N ASP A 182 4.37 -14.35 2.42
CA ASP A 182 4.99 -14.76 3.68
C ASP A 182 5.15 -13.58 4.66
N ALA A 183 4.37 -13.55 5.74
CA ALA A 183 4.40 -12.50 6.77
C ALA A 183 5.80 -12.29 7.39
N GLU A 184 6.64 -13.33 7.40
CA GLU A 184 8.02 -13.28 7.90
C GLU A 184 9.00 -12.58 6.95
N ALA A 185 8.63 -12.47 5.67
CA ALA A 185 9.40 -11.79 4.64
C ALA A 185 9.00 -10.31 4.48
N LEU A 186 8.21 -9.78 5.40
CA LEU A 186 7.72 -8.40 5.35
C LEU A 186 8.73 -7.41 5.94
N PRO A 187 8.90 -6.22 5.33
CA PRO A 187 9.70 -5.16 5.92
C PRO A 187 9.13 -4.61 7.22
N ILE A 188 9.81 -4.92 8.32
CA ILE A 188 9.63 -4.13 9.54
C ILE A 188 10.16 -2.72 9.26
N GLY A 189 9.25 -1.74 9.30
CA GLY A 189 9.56 -0.31 9.18
C GLY A 189 9.78 0.23 7.77
N ASP A 190 9.22 -0.42 6.74
CA ASP A 190 9.03 0.20 5.42
C ASP A 190 7.61 0.74 5.31
N ASP A 191 7.46 2.05 5.53
CA ASP A 191 6.17 2.72 5.53
C ASP A 191 5.43 2.53 4.18
N ASP A 192 6.16 2.39 3.07
CA ASP A 192 5.56 2.19 1.76
C ASP A 192 4.83 0.85 1.64
N TYR A 193 5.37 -0.22 2.25
CA TYR A 193 4.77 -1.54 2.20
C TYR A 193 3.46 -1.58 2.98
N LEU A 194 3.49 -1.14 4.24
CA LEU A 194 2.32 -1.08 5.10
C LEU A 194 1.20 -0.24 4.47
N GLN A 195 1.55 0.93 3.93
CA GLN A 195 0.57 1.81 3.29
C GLN A 195 -0.02 1.16 2.03
N ASN A 196 0.76 0.37 1.28
CA ASN A 196 0.22 -0.38 0.16
C ASN A 196 -0.74 -1.49 0.61
N GLU A 197 -0.45 -2.22 1.70
CA GLU A 197 -1.41 -3.19 2.28
C GLU A 197 -2.74 -2.53 2.62
N ILE A 198 -2.67 -1.44 3.39
CA ILE A 198 -3.87 -0.68 3.82
C ILE A 198 -4.65 -0.19 2.60
N LEU A 199 -3.97 0.34 1.58
CA LEU A 199 -4.60 0.77 0.34
C LEU A 199 -5.31 -0.38 -0.39
N ILE A 200 -4.66 -1.54 -0.50
CA ILE A 200 -5.22 -2.70 -1.21
C ILE A 200 -6.52 -3.16 -0.53
N TYR A 201 -6.51 -3.32 0.80
CA TYR A 201 -7.72 -3.70 1.54
C TYR A 201 -8.80 -2.62 1.45
N ALA A 202 -8.45 -1.34 1.57
CA ALA A 202 -9.41 -0.24 1.45
C ALA A 202 -10.08 -0.18 0.07
N SER A 203 -9.30 -0.34 -1.01
CA SER A 203 -9.83 -0.36 -2.38
C SER A 203 -10.69 -1.59 -2.64
N ALA A 204 -10.31 -2.75 -2.10
CA ALA A 204 -11.09 -3.98 -2.22
C ALA A 204 -12.42 -3.88 -1.46
N ALA A 205 -12.40 -3.34 -0.24
CA ALA A 205 -13.60 -3.08 0.55
C ALA A 205 -14.55 -2.12 -0.16
N GLN A 206 -14.01 -1.06 -0.77
CA GLN A 206 -14.81 -0.12 -1.56
C GLN A 206 -15.53 -0.80 -2.72
N LEU A 207 -14.85 -1.70 -3.45
CA LEU A 207 -15.50 -2.47 -4.51
C LEU A 207 -16.60 -3.36 -3.92
N TYR A 208 -16.31 -4.15 -2.88
CA TYR A 208 -17.30 -5.05 -2.29
C TYR A 208 -18.54 -4.33 -1.76
N ALA A 209 -18.38 -3.18 -1.11
CA ALA A 209 -19.49 -2.33 -0.71
C ALA A 209 -20.33 -1.90 -1.92
N LYS A 210 -19.69 -1.51 -3.02
CA LYS A 210 -20.35 -1.08 -4.26
C LYS A 210 -21.10 -2.20 -4.99
N ILE A 211 -20.65 -3.44 -4.86
CA ILE A 211 -21.31 -4.63 -5.44
C ILE A 211 -22.22 -5.35 -4.44
N ASN A 212 -22.64 -4.68 -3.36
CA ASN A 212 -23.58 -5.16 -2.33
C ASN A 212 -23.09 -6.36 -1.50
N PHE A 213 -21.80 -6.38 -1.15
CA PHE A 213 -21.22 -7.30 -0.17
C PHE A 213 -20.64 -6.54 1.03
N PRO A 214 -21.50 -5.89 1.85
CA PRO A 214 -21.05 -5.03 2.94
C PRO A 214 -20.30 -5.78 4.06
N GLU A 215 -20.65 -7.04 4.34
CA GLU A 215 -19.94 -7.84 5.35
C GLU A 215 -18.49 -8.13 4.92
N ALA A 216 -18.28 -8.52 3.67
CA ALA A 216 -16.95 -8.71 3.11
C ALA A 216 -16.15 -7.40 3.07
N ALA A 217 -16.82 -6.27 2.82
CA ALA A 217 -16.18 -4.96 2.91
C ALA A 217 -15.72 -4.64 4.35
N LEU A 218 -16.56 -4.89 5.36
CA LEU A 218 -16.22 -4.69 6.76
C LEU A 218 -15.05 -5.55 7.22
N GLU A 219 -14.99 -6.83 6.82
CA GLU A 219 -13.87 -7.71 7.14
C GLU A 219 -12.52 -7.14 6.66
N LEU A 220 -12.48 -6.62 5.42
CA LEU A 220 -11.27 -6.02 4.85
C LEU A 220 -10.94 -4.67 5.50
N ILE A 221 -11.95 -3.86 5.84
CA ILE A 221 -11.75 -2.59 6.55
C ILE A 221 -11.15 -2.86 7.94
N ASP A 222 -11.66 -3.83 8.68
CA ASP A 222 -11.14 -4.19 9.99
C ASP A 222 -9.71 -4.72 9.92
N LEU A 223 -9.37 -5.50 8.89
CA LEU A 223 -8.01 -5.94 8.64
C LEU A 223 -7.07 -4.75 8.37
N ALA A 224 -7.50 -3.78 7.56
CA ALA A 224 -6.73 -2.56 7.27
C ALA A 224 -6.54 -1.69 8.52
N LEU A 225 -7.60 -1.48 9.30
CA LEU A 225 -7.56 -0.73 10.56
C LEU A 225 -6.63 -1.40 11.57
N LYS A 226 -6.69 -2.74 11.70
CA LYS A 226 -5.80 -3.49 12.57
C LYS A 226 -4.34 -3.30 12.20
N LYS A 227 -4.00 -3.39 10.90
CA LYS A 227 -2.64 -3.13 10.38
C LYS A 227 -2.16 -1.72 10.69
N ALA A 228 -3.03 -0.72 10.51
CA ALA A 228 -2.72 0.67 10.81
C ALA A 228 -2.47 0.88 12.32
N GLN A 229 -3.32 0.33 13.18
CA GLN A 229 -3.21 0.42 14.64
C GLN A 229 -1.94 -0.26 15.17
N ASP A 230 -1.68 -1.50 14.75
CA ASP A 230 -0.51 -2.26 15.19
C ASP A 230 0.82 -1.59 14.80
N SER A 231 0.77 -0.76 13.74
CA SER A 231 1.92 -0.02 13.21
C SER A 231 1.92 1.48 13.55
N GLN A 232 0.96 1.95 14.37
CA GLN A 232 0.80 3.38 14.73
C GLN A 232 0.70 4.32 13.53
N SER A 233 0.09 3.86 12.43
CA SER A 233 -0.08 4.63 11.19
C SER A 233 -1.44 5.34 11.17
N LEU A 234 -1.44 6.61 10.78
CA LEU A 234 -2.67 7.39 10.52
C LEU A 234 -3.14 7.30 9.06
N TYR A 235 -2.42 6.54 8.22
CA TYR A 235 -2.70 6.48 6.79
C TYR A 235 -4.09 5.90 6.50
N LEU A 236 -4.90 6.67 5.75
CA LEU A 236 -6.27 6.35 5.32
C LEU A 236 -7.29 6.10 6.44
N LEU A 237 -6.99 6.38 7.71
CA LEU A 237 -7.91 6.09 8.80
C LEU A 237 -9.24 6.86 8.66
N ASP A 238 -9.19 8.12 8.24
CA ASP A 238 -10.39 8.92 7.94
C ASP A 238 -11.30 8.22 6.91
N ARG A 239 -10.72 7.75 5.81
CA ARG A 239 -11.43 7.05 4.74
C ARG A 239 -11.94 5.67 5.18
N LEU A 240 -11.13 4.92 5.93
CA LEU A 240 -11.50 3.58 6.41
C LEU A 240 -12.68 3.64 7.39
N TYR A 241 -12.65 4.55 8.37
CA TYR A 241 -13.78 4.72 9.29
C TYR A 241 -15.03 5.23 8.58
N ALA A 242 -14.90 6.12 7.60
CA ALA A 242 -16.03 6.57 6.79
C ALA A 242 -16.65 5.40 5.99
N GLN A 243 -15.82 4.57 5.36
CA GLN A 243 -16.29 3.37 4.66
C GLN A 243 -16.93 2.37 5.62
N LYS A 244 -16.37 2.20 6.82
CA LYS A 244 -16.91 1.31 7.85
C LYS A 244 -18.32 1.72 8.22
N ALA A 245 -18.48 2.99 8.61
CA ALA A 245 -19.75 3.55 9.01
C ALA A 245 -20.80 3.45 7.89
N ALA A 246 -20.42 3.74 6.65
CA ALA A 246 -21.33 3.61 5.50
C ALA A 246 -21.83 2.17 5.29
N ASN A 247 -20.97 1.15 5.48
CA ASN A 247 -21.39 -0.25 5.40
C ASN A 247 -22.25 -0.68 6.60
N GLU A 248 -21.96 -0.17 7.80
CA GLU A 248 -22.79 -0.41 9.00
C GLU A 248 -24.21 0.16 8.83
N VAL A 249 -24.35 1.33 8.19
CA VAL A 249 -25.67 1.87 7.81
C VAL A 249 -26.41 0.92 6.87
N VAL A 250 -25.75 0.38 5.85
CA VAL A 250 -26.36 -0.59 4.91
C VAL A 250 -26.83 -1.84 5.65
N LEU A 251 -26.11 -2.26 6.69
CA LEU A 251 -26.47 -3.38 7.56
C LEU A 251 -27.46 -3.02 8.67
N ASN A 252 -27.95 -1.78 8.70
CA ASN A 252 -28.87 -1.25 9.71
C ASN A 252 -28.31 -1.23 11.15
N ASP A 253 -26.98 -1.20 11.30
CA ASP A 253 -26.30 -0.97 12.58
C ASP A 253 -26.01 0.53 12.76
N ILE A 254 -27.08 1.28 13.02
CA ILE A 254 -27.03 2.75 13.09
C ILE A 254 -26.18 3.23 14.28
N GLN A 255 -26.12 2.46 15.37
CA GLN A 255 -25.33 2.83 16.54
C GLN A 255 -23.83 2.72 16.26
N ALA A 256 -23.36 1.61 15.66
CA ALA A 256 -21.96 1.49 15.27
C ALA A 256 -21.58 2.53 14.21
N ALA A 257 -22.47 2.75 13.22
CA ALA A 257 -22.26 3.76 12.19
C ALA A 257 -22.12 5.17 12.76
N HIS A 258 -22.91 5.53 13.78
CA HIS A 258 -22.79 6.80 14.49
C HIS A 258 -21.37 6.99 15.02
N ASP A 259 -20.89 6.03 15.84
CA ASP A 259 -19.56 6.10 16.45
C ASP A 259 -18.43 6.20 15.41
N HIS A 260 -18.49 5.39 14.35
CA HIS A 260 -17.44 5.39 13.32
C HIS A 260 -17.48 6.60 12.40
N TYR A 261 -18.66 7.17 12.09
CA TYR A 261 -18.72 8.45 11.37
C TYR A 261 -18.09 9.58 12.17
N TYR A 262 -18.22 9.57 13.50
CA TYR A 262 -17.53 10.56 14.34
C TYR A 262 -16.03 10.45 14.28
N VAL A 263 -15.51 9.23 14.39
CA VAL A 263 -14.07 9.01 14.24
C VAL A 263 -13.60 9.46 12.87
N ALA A 264 -14.35 9.11 11.81
CA ALA A 264 -14.04 9.52 10.44
C ALA A 264 -14.03 11.04 10.27
N TYR A 265 -15.03 11.74 10.80
CA TYR A 265 -15.14 13.20 10.76
C TYR A 265 -13.99 13.89 11.49
N ALA A 266 -13.69 13.45 12.72
CA ALA A 266 -12.59 14.02 13.49
C ALA A 266 -11.25 13.84 12.76
N LEU A 267 -11.02 12.65 12.19
CA LEU A 267 -9.81 12.38 11.42
C LEU A 267 -9.77 13.16 10.10
N SER A 268 -10.90 13.35 9.41
CA SER A 268 -10.93 14.11 8.15
C SER A 268 -10.58 15.60 8.36
N LEU A 269 -10.89 16.15 9.54
CA LEU A 269 -10.43 17.49 9.93
C LEU A 269 -8.90 17.53 10.15
N VAL A 270 -8.35 16.51 10.81
CA VAL A 270 -6.90 16.37 11.07
C VAL A 270 -6.12 16.17 9.77
N THR A 271 -6.66 15.40 8.82
CA THR A 271 -6.03 15.15 7.52
C THR A 271 -6.31 16.26 6.50
N HIS A 272 -7.07 17.30 6.88
CA HIS A 272 -7.52 18.39 6.01
C HIS A 272 -8.26 17.93 4.75
N ASN A 273 -8.99 16.82 4.85
CA ASN A 273 -9.76 16.23 3.77
C ASN A 273 -11.17 16.86 3.72
N ALA A 274 -11.26 18.07 3.16
CA ALA A 274 -12.50 18.85 3.10
C ALA A 274 -13.64 18.12 2.35
N THR A 275 -13.31 17.47 1.23
CA THR A 275 -14.27 16.70 0.43
C THR A 275 -14.89 15.55 1.22
N LEU A 276 -14.05 14.79 1.95
CA LEU A 276 -14.55 13.71 2.80
C LEU A 276 -15.37 14.25 3.98
N THR A 277 -14.91 15.34 4.60
CA THR A 277 -15.64 16.01 5.70
C THR A 277 -17.06 16.36 5.25
N GLN A 278 -17.21 16.99 4.08
CA GLN A 278 -18.51 17.34 3.52
C GLN A 278 -19.36 16.08 3.28
N LYS A 279 -18.79 15.06 2.62
CA LYS A 279 -19.51 13.80 2.35
C LYS A 279 -20.02 13.14 3.64
N ILE A 280 -19.19 13.06 4.67
CA ILE A 280 -19.59 12.50 5.97
C ILE A 280 -20.75 13.30 6.57
N THR A 281 -20.69 14.63 6.55
CA THR A 281 -21.77 15.46 7.12
C THR A 281 -23.10 15.29 6.38
N GLU A 282 -23.06 15.11 5.05
CA GLU A 282 -24.26 14.83 4.24
C GLU A 282 -24.83 13.44 4.54
N GLU A 283 -23.99 12.41 4.63
CA GLU A 283 -24.42 11.05 4.97
C GLU A 283 -25.03 10.99 6.38
N MET A 284 -24.38 11.61 7.37
CA MET A 284 -24.90 11.67 8.74
C MET A 284 -26.27 12.36 8.80
N ALA A 285 -26.46 13.44 8.05
CA ALA A 285 -27.76 14.13 7.98
C ALA A 285 -28.84 13.24 7.37
N ASN A 286 -28.53 12.53 6.27
CA ASN A 286 -29.47 11.65 5.57
C ASN A 286 -29.95 10.50 6.47
N TYR A 287 -29.06 9.96 7.30
CA TYR A 287 -29.37 8.86 8.22
C TYR A 287 -29.76 9.30 9.64
N HIS A 288 -30.02 10.61 9.83
CA HIS A 288 -30.43 11.18 11.11
C HIS A 288 -29.45 10.86 12.26
N ILE A 289 -28.16 10.74 11.93
CA ILE A 289 -27.07 10.51 12.88
C ILE A 289 -26.83 11.82 13.61
N ALA A 290 -27.31 11.91 14.85
CA ALA A 290 -27.32 13.16 15.61
C ALA A 290 -25.90 13.67 15.88
N PRO A 291 -25.62 14.99 15.67
CA PRO A 291 -24.31 15.63 15.87
C PRO A 291 -23.74 15.36 17.26
N LEU A 292 -22.41 15.27 17.37
CA LEU A 292 -21.69 15.10 18.65
C LEU A 292 -22.24 16.14 19.62
N GLN A 293 -22.90 15.67 20.68
CA GLN A 293 -23.18 16.51 21.83
C GLN A 293 -21.83 16.77 22.50
N VAL A 294 -21.13 17.81 22.05
CA VAL A 294 -20.01 18.35 22.81
C VAL A 294 -20.62 18.71 24.16
N ALA A 295 -20.28 17.97 25.21
CA ALA A 295 -20.71 18.28 26.55
C ALA A 295 -20.41 19.77 26.77
N LYS A 296 -21.47 20.57 26.95
CA LYS A 296 -21.31 21.98 27.28
C LYS A 296 -20.38 22.02 28.49
N GLU A 297 -19.26 22.72 28.35
CA GLU A 297 -18.28 22.92 29.41
C GLU A 297 -19.04 23.25 30.70
N ALA A 298 -18.86 22.39 31.70
CA ALA A 298 -19.45 22.51 33.04
C ALA A 298 -18.68 23.53 33.87
#